data_AF-A0AAF6AW99-F1
#
_entry.id   AF-A0AAF6AW99-F1
#
_cell.length_a   1.000
_cell.length_b   1.000
_cell.length_c   1.000
_cell.angle_alpha   90.00
_cell.angle_beta   90.00
_cell.angle_gamma   90.00
#
_symmetry.space_group_name_H-M   'P 1'
#
loop_
_entity.id
_entity.type
_entity.pdbx_description
1 polymer ?
#
loop_
_entity_poly.entity_id
_entity_poly.type
_entity_poly.pdbx_seq_one_letter_code
_entity_poly.pdbx_strand_id
1 'polypeptide(L)'
;MKVFQVAVWVLAVGLVSFSGHVSGQVKLSYPPWKRSDLNCSYDDSAMVTDPALICTPKSDGKAIIFSYDNDVLAVRYAYTKPVRLYRKGTRYATSFATSFVVDIRRDIERSVRRVFGGSWAFAITPDQLTRNAGPESIGLFPIDINTGKPLPGPSPRTVAVEIDTSREQNNWDFPVLPHLGIDVNSLKSVKVDYLWNQTAFVRRKVGYFVDYDAKTEVMQVRVQNITSNGKLNKRNSKLWLTYPKFKLSDHVNEYSIVGFSSRVPVTDDGTYDLYAWNFETKEVLTNKMH
;
A
#
# COMPACT_ATOMS: atom_id res chain seq x y z
N MET A 1 27.46 -60.29 -11.01
CA MET A 1 26.68 -59.72 -9.89
C MET A 1 26.60 -58.21 -10.03
N LYS A 2 25.46 -57.69 -10.47
CA LYS A 2 25.10 -56.28 -10.38
C LYS A 2 23.64 -56.24 -9.90
N VAL A 3 23.46 -55.72 -8.70
CA VAL A 3 22.15 -55.58 -8.03
C VAL A 3 21.49 -54.33 -8.60
N PHE A 4 20.30 -54.46 -9.17
CA PHE A 4 19.45 -53.33 -9.52
C PHE A 4 18.71 -52.85 -8.27
N GLN A 5 19.02 -51.64 -7.83
CA GLN A 5 18.35 -50.99 -6.71
C GLN A 5 17.18 -50.18 -7.28
N VAL A 6 15.94 -50.63 -7.04
CA VAL A 6 14.73 -49.89 -7.39
C VAL A 6 14.47 -48.87 -6.28
N ALA A 7 14.62 -47.58 -6.58
CA ALA A 7 14.23 -46.51 -5.67
C ALA A 7 12.72 -46.29 -5.74
N VAL A 8 12.01 -46.69 -4.68
CA VAL A 8 10.60 -46.35 -4.47
C VAL A 8 10.53 -44.94 -3.90
N TRP A 9 10.01 -43.99 -4.68
CA TRP A 9 9.69 -42.66 -4.20
C TRP A 9 8.34 -42.70 -3.48
N VAL A 10 8.37 -42.61 -2.15
CA VAL A 10 7.17 -42.38 -1.34
C VAL A 10 6.84 -40.89 -1.44
N LEU A 11 5.76 -40.55 -2.15
CA LEU A 11 5.17 -39.21 -2.07
C LEU A 11 4.57 -39.03 -0.68
N ALA A 12 5.26 -38.28 0.18
CA ALA A 12 4.67 -37.75 1.39
C ALA A 12 3.71 -36.62 1.01
N VAL A 13 2.42 -36.95 0.84
CA VAL A 13 1.37 -35.94 0.79
C VAL A 13 1.18 -35.41 2.21
N GLY A 14 1.90 -34.33 2.52
CA GLY A 14 1.67 -33.57 3.73
C GLY A 14 0.26 -32.98 3.70
N LEU A 15 -0.65 -33.59 4.47
CA LEU A 15 -1.90 -32.96 4.87
C LEU A 15 -1.56 -31.72 5.70
N VAL A 16 -1.52 -30.56 5.04
CA VAL A 16 -1.55 -29.27 5.73
C VAL A 16 -2.95 -29.15 6.32
N SER A 17 -3.07 -29.49 7.61
CA SER A 17 -4.25 -29.16 8.39
C SER A 17 -4.35 -27.65 8.49
N PHE A 18 -5.17 -27.03 7.65
CA PHE A 18 -5.64 -25.68 7.90
C PHE A 18 -6.52 -25.74 9.14
N SER A 19 -5.92 -25.47 10.31
CA SER A 19 -6.67 -25.11 11.50
C SER A 19 -7.52 -23.90 11.12
N GLY A 20 -8.83 -24.14 11.01
CA GLY A 20 -9.82 -23.13 10.67
C GLY A 20 -9.85 -22.05 11.73
N HIS A 21 -8.98 -21.06 11.61
CA HIS A 21 -9.24 -19.75 12.19
C HIS A 21 -10.43 -19.18 11.41
N VAL A 22 -11.59 -19.12 12.07
CA VAL A 22 -12.62 -18.14 11.76
C VAL A 22 -11.90 -16.80 11.84
N SER A 23 -11.44 -16.25 10.70
CA SER A 23 -10.62 -15.03 10.74
C SER A 23 -11.53 -13.90 11.18
N GLY A 24 -11.43 -13.59 12.46
CA GLY A 24 -12.21 -12.57 13.13
C GLY A 24 -11.94 -11.20 12.54
N GLN A 25 -12.78 -10.27 12.98
CA GLN A 25 -12.58 -8.85 12.82
C GLN A 25 -11.10 -8.48 13.06
N VAL A 26 -10.47 -7.87 12.06
CA VAL A 26 -9.13 -7.30 12.20
C VAL A 26 -9.31 -5.87 12.70
N LYS A 27 -8.55 -5.48 13.72
CA LYS A 27 -8.53 -4.11 14.25
C LYS A 27 -7.11 -3.71 14.60
N LEU A 28 -6.56 -2.77 13.85
CA LEU A 28 -5.25 -2.18 14.02
C LEU A 28 -5.41 -0.73 14.50
N SER A 29 -4.53 -0.29 15.40
CA SER A 29 -4.48 1.09 15.87
C SER A 29 -3.05 1.44 16.27
N TYR A 30 -2.46 2.39 15.54
CA TYR A 30 -1.11 2.89 15.73
C TYR A 30 -1.12 4.41 15.81
N PRO A 31 -0.31 5.03 16.67
CA PRO A 31 0.64 4.44 17.64
C PRO A 31 -0.02 3.78 18.89
N PRO A 32 0.73 2.98 19.70
CA PRO A 32 2.17 2.71 19.63
C PRO A 32 2.54 1.72 18.51
N TRP A 33 3.62 2.00 17.79
CA TRP A 33 4.12 1.17 16.69
C TRP A 33 4.72 -0.14 17.20
N LYS A 34 4.00 -1.25 17.00
CA LYS A 34 4.44 -2.59 17.40
C LYS A 34 5.17 -3.28 16.25
N ARG A 35 6.50 -3.36 16.33
CA ARG A 35 7.33 -4.01 15.29
C ARG A 35 7.01 -5.49 15.09
N SER A 36 6.45 -6.19 16.07
CA SER A 36 6.07 -7.61 15.92
C SER A 36 4.93 -7.84 14.93
N ASP A 37 4.11 -6.82 14.69
CA ASP A 37 2.91 -6.92 13.86
C ASP A 37 3.12 -6.31 12.47
N LEU A 38 4.25 -5.63 12.25
CA LEU A 38 4.53 -4.83 11.06
C LEU A 38 5.87 -5.26 10.45
N ASN A 39 5.90 -5.41 9.13
CA ASN A 39 7.12 -5.72 8.40
C ASN A 39 7.47 -4.58 7.42
N CYS A 40 8.75 -4.24 7.34
CA CYS A 40 9.30 -3.35 6.32
C CYS A 40 10.04 -4.20 5.29
N SER A 41 9.63 -4.12 4.03
CA SER A 41 10.37 -4.70 2.91
C SER A 41 10.72 -3.61 1.90
N TYR A 42 11.75 -3.85 1.11
CA TYR A 42 12.30 -2.91 0.14
C TYR A 42 12.89 -3.70 -1.03
N ASP A 43 13.20 -3.02 -2.13
CA ASP A 43 13.80 -3.68 -3.29
C ASP A 43 15.20 -4.21 -2.98
N ASP A 44 15.45 -5.48 -3.34
CA ASP A 44 16.74 -6.14 -3.19
C ASP A 44 17.76 -5.65 -4.24
N SER A 45 17.28 -4.97 -5.30
CA SER A 45 18.12 -4.47 -6.41
C SER A 45 18.93 -3.24 -6.03
N ALA A 46 18.51 -2.50 -5.00
CA ALA A 46 19.34 -1.47 -4.42
C ALA A 46 20.33 -2.12 -3.48
N MET A 47 21.62 -1.77 -3.56
CA MET A 47 22.64 -2.26 -2.65
C MET A 47 22.45 -1.64 -1.26
N VAL A 48 21.38 -2.04 -0.56
CA VAL A 48 21.00 -1.50 0.75
C VAL A 48 22.06 -1.93 1.77
N THR A 49 22.87 -0.97 2.21
CA THR A 49 23.97 -1.19 3.15
C THR A 49 23.54 -1.14 4.61
N ASP A 50 22.46 -0.43 4.93
CA ASP A 50 21.91 -0.32 6.29
C ASP A 50 20.38 -0.32 6.26
N PRO A 51 19.75 -1.50 6.16
CA PRO A 51 18.30 -1.62 6.07
C PRO A 51 17.58 -1.23 7.38
N ALA A 52 18.30 -1.13 8.50
CA ALA A 52 17.72 -0.74 9.78
C ALA A 52 17.34 0.75 9.81
N LEU A 53 17.78 1.54 8.83
CA LEU A 53 17.43 2.96 8.68
C LEU A 53 16.11 3.20 7.93
N ILE A 54 15.60 2.18 7.23
CA ILE A 54 14.33 2.24 6.48
C ILE A 54 13.16 1.92 7.41
N CYS A 55 12.01 2.60 7.22
CA CYS A 55 10.81 2.45 8.07
C CYS A 55 11.12 2.66 9.57
N THR A 56 11.94 3.65 9.90
CA THR A 56 12.42 3.85 11.27
C THR A 56 11.43 4.66 12.12
N PRO A 57 11.20 4.31 13.39
CA PRO A 57 10.45 5.18 14.28
C PRO A 57 11.25 6.47 14.53
N LYS A 58 10.55 7.61 14.54
CA LYS A 58 11.12 8.88 15.05
C LYS A 58 11.60 8.71 16.48
N SER A 59 12.57 9.54 16.88
CA SER A 59 13.10 9.58 18.26
C SER A 59 12.02 9.80 19.32
N ASP A 60 10.94 10.52 18.99
CA ASP A 60 9.78 10.72 19.86
C ASP A 60 8.77 9.56 19.85
N GLY A 61 9.00 8.52 19.04
CA GLY A 61 8.15 7.35 18.86
C GLY A 61 6.81 7.63 18.19
N LYS A 62 6.55 8.86 17.71
CA LYS A 62 5.22 9.26 17.25
C LYS A 62 4.94 8.90 15.79
N ALA A 63 5.96 8.72 14.97
CA ALA A 63 5.82 8.41 13.55
C ALA A 63 6.85 7.40 13.09
N ILE A 64 6.55 6.73 11.97
CA ILE A 64 7.51 5.98 11.17
C ILE A 64 8.00 6.87 10.03
N ILE A 65 9.31 6.95 9.85
CA ILE A 65 10.00 7.70 8.79
C ILE A 65 10.28 6.74 7.63
N PHE A 66 9.98 7.21 6.43
CA PHE A 66 10.26 6.57 5.16
C PHE A 66 11.22 7.47 4.39
N SER A 67 12.50 7.14 4.47
CA SER A 67 13.60 7.69 3.67
C SER A 67 14.74 6.67 3.70
N TYR A 68 15.73 6.86 2.83
CA TYR A 68 16.97 6.10 2.88
C TYR A 68 18.14 7.01 2.51
N ASP A 69 19.28 6.92 3.20
CA ASP A 69 20.33 7.93 3.06
C ASP A 69 21.07 7.89 1.72
N ASN A 70 21.11 6.72 1.06
CA ASN A 70 22.00 6.52 -0.08
C ASN A 70 21.29 6.55 -1.44
N ASP A 71 20.02 6.14 -1.51
CA ASP A 71 19.32 5.96 -2.78
C ASP A 71 17.79 6.06 -2.64
N VAL A 72 17.12 6.27 -3.76
CA VAL A 72 15.66 6.18 -3.89
C VAL A 72 15.26 4.71 -3.96
N LEU A 73 14.36 4.28 -3.06
CA LEU A 73 13.93 2.88 -2.98
C LEU A 73 12.41 2.74 -3.10
N ALA A 74 11.95 1.58 -3.58
CA ALA A 74 10.61 1.13 -3.23
C ALA A 74 10.62 0.51 -1.84
N VAL A 75 9.63 0.87 -1.03
CA VAL A 75 9.46 0.35 0.32
C VAL A 75 8.00 -0.02 0.54
N ARG A 76 7.79 -1.16 1.21
CA ARG A 76 6.49 -1.58 1.72
C ARG A 76 6.54 -1.71 3.23
N TYR A 77 5.52 -1.19 3.89
CA TYR A 77 5.36 -1.30 5.33
C TYR A 77 3.98 -1.85 5.66
N ALA A 78 3.92 -3.12 6.04
CA ALA A 78 2.68 -3.89 5.99
C ALA A 78 2.39 -4.67 7.26
N TYR A 79 1.11 -4.91 7.51
CA TYR A 79 0.65 -5.81 8.56
C TYR A 79 1.08 -7.25 8.25
N THR A 80 1.63 -7.91 9.26
CA THR A 80 2.28 -9.22 9.06
C THR A 80 1.31 -10.36 8.79
N LYS A 81 0.04 -10.21 9.21
CA LYS A 81 -0.97 -11.28 9.08
C LYS A 81 -1.91 -11.03 7.91
N PRO A 82 -2.22 -12.05 7.09
CA PRO A 82 -3.21 -11.93 6.03
C PRO A 82 -4.60 -11.58 6.57
N VAL A 83 -5.28 -10.68 5.88
CA VAL A 83 -6.66 -10.28 6.11
C VAL A 83 -7.55 -11.03 5.12
N ARG A 84 -8.58 -11.71 5.60
CA ARG A 84 -9.58 -12.35 4.73
C ARG A 84 -10.55 -11.30 4.19
N LEU A 85 -10.55 -11.09 2.87
CA LEU A 85 -11.36 -10.05 2.20
C LEU A 85 -12.68 -10.58 1.64
N TYR A 86 -12.75 -11.88 1.38
CA TYR A 86 -13.99 -12.58 1.01
C TYR A 86 -13.89 -14.05 1.37
N ARG A 87 -14.96 -14.82 1.16
CA ARG A 87 -14.96 -16.28 1.29
C ARG A 87 -15.36 -16.90 -0.03
N LYS A 88 -14.41 -17.56 -0.70
CA LYS A 88 -14.63 -18.15 -2.02
C LYS A 88 -15.80 -19.14 -2.01
N GLY A 89 -16.67 -19.05 -3.01
CA GLY A 89 -17.85 -19.91 -3.14
C GLY A 89 -19.00 -19.55 -2.21
N THR A 90 -18.95 -18.39 -1.54
CA THR A 90 -20.01 -17.92 -0.65
C THR A 90 -20.38 -16.46 -0.93
N ARG A 91 -21.42 -15.94 -0.27
CA ARG A 91 -21.81 -14.52 -0.31
C ARG A 91 -21.20 -13.68 0.82
N TYR A 92 -20.18 -14.19 1.51
CA TYR A 92 -19.52 -13.44 2.58
C TYR A 92 -18.33 -12.67 2.02
N ALA A 93 -18.33 -11.36 2.26
CA ALA A 93 -17.21 -10.47 1.95
C ALA A 93 -16.95 -9.49 3.09
N THR A 94 -15.79 -8.85 3.04
CA THR A 94 -15.31 -7.98 4.11
C THR A 94 -15.37 -6.52 3.67
N SER A 95 -16.22 -5.74 4.33
CA SER A 95 -16.09 -4.27 4.32
C SER A 95 -14.90 -3.88 5.20
N PHE A 96 -14.23 -2.78 4.88
CA PHE A 96 -13.15 -2.25 5.71
C PHE A 96 -13.18 -0.73 5.78
N ALA A 97 -12.60 -0.20 6.84
CA ALA A 97 -12.28 1.20 7.00
C ALA A 97 -10.83 1.32 7.45
N THR A 98 -10.05 2.14 6.76
CA THR A 98 -8.69 2.49 7.15
C THR A 98 -8.56 4.00 7.25
N SER A 99 -7.76 4.47 8.19
CA SER A 99 -7.38 5.87 8.27
C SER A 99 -5.93 6.02 8.66
N PHE A 100 -5.26 7.01 8.10
CA PHE A 100 -3.85 7.23 8.36
C PHE A 100 -3.48 8.69 8.20
N VAL A 101 -2.36 9.08 8.81
CA VAL A 101 -1.82 10.44 8.73
C VAL A 101 -0.43 10.40 8.15
N VAL A 102 -0.23 11.08 7.03
CA VAL A 102 1.06 11.19 6.35
C VAL A 102 1.50 12.66 6.32
N ASP A 103 2.81 12.90 6.47
CA ASP A 103 3.45 14.18 6.20
C ASP A 103 4.58 13.95 5.19
N ILE A 104 4.40 14.47 3.97
CA ILE A 104 5.43 14.42 2.93
C ILE A 104 6.30 15.65 3.11
N ARG A 105 7.50 15.45 3.68
CA ARG A 105 8.47 16.51 3.95
C ARG A 105 9.54 16.53 2.88
N ARG A 106 9.90 17.74 2.48
CA ARG A 106 11.03 18.01 1.58
C ARG A 106 12.10 18.77 2.34
N ASP A 107 13.34 18.59 1.92
CA ASP A 107 14.41 19.51 2.29
C ASP A 107 14.11 20.92 1.73
N ILE A 108 14.52 21.94 2.47
CA ILE A 108 14.25 23.35 2.16
C ILE A 108 15.21 23.92 1.11
N GLU A 109 16.40 23.32 0.95
CA GLU A 109 17.48 23.83 0.09
C GLU A 109 17.43 23.28 -1.34
N ARG A 110 16.69 22.19 -1.59
CA ARG A 110 16.53 21.61 -2.93
C ARG A 110 15.28 22.14 -3.64
N SER A 111 15.48 22.62 -4.88
CA SER A 111 14.43 23.31 -5.66
C SER A 111 13.20 22.44 -5.92
N VAL A 112 12.03 23.09 -5.99
CA VAL A 112 10.67 22.53 -6.17
C VAL A 112 10.53 21.57 -7.36
N ARG A 113 11.48 21.52 -8.29
CA ARG A 113 11.42 20.69 -9.51
C ARG A 113 12.08 19.32 -9.39
N ARG A 114 12.97 19.08 -8.42
CA ARG A 114 13.72 17.80 -8.30
C ARG A 114 13.20 16.85 -7.23
N VAL A 115 12.22 17.26 -6.42
CA VAL A 115 11.85 16.56 -5.17
C VAL A 115 10.38 16.09 -5.15
N PHE A 116 9.62 16.36 -6.22
CA PHE A 116 8.26 15.86 -6.37
C PHE A 116 8.28 14.64 -7.30
N GLY A 117 8.89 13.54 -6.88
CA GLY A 117 8.75 12.24 -7.53
C GLY A 117 8.11 11.21 -6.59
N GLY A 118 7.50 11.67 -5.50
CA GLY A 118 7.02 10.80 -4.44
C GLY A 118 5.61 10.31 -4.67
N SER A 119 5.42 9.00 -4.55
CA SER A 119 4.09 8.41 -4.45
C SER A 119 4.00 7.57 -3.18
N TRP A 120 2.87 7.68 -2.49
CA TRP A 120 2.54 6.91 -1.30
C TRP A 120 1.20 6.22 -1.52
N ALA A 121 1.09 4.94 -1.20
CA ALA A 121 -0.16 4.22 -1.34
C ALA A 121 -0.53 3.43 -0.10
N PHE A 122 -1.82 3.41 0.23
CA PHE A 122 -2.39 2.31 1.00
C PHE A 122 -2.72 1.18 0.05
N ALA A 123 -2.20 -0.01 0.29
CA ALA A 123 -2.27 -1.12 -0.65
C ALA A 123 -2.81 -2.41 -0.02
N ILE A 124 -3.54 -3.15 -0.84
CA ILE A 124 -4.00 -4.52 -0.62
C ILE A 124 -3.28 -5.39 -1.65
N THR A 125 -2.55 -6.39 -1.19
CA THR A 125 -1.52 -7.10 -1.97
C THR A 125 -1.51 -8.60 -1.65
N PRO A 126 -0.95 -9.45 -2.51
CA PRO A 126 -0.90 -10.90 -2.26
C PRO A 126 0.08 -11.30 -1.15
N ASP A 127 1.15 -10.52 -0.94
CA ASP A 127 2.19 -10.75 0.07
C ASP A 127 2.77 -9.40 0.55
N GLN A 128 3.85 -9.42 1.34
CA GLN A 128 4.51 -8.23 1.90
C GLN A 128 5.68 -7.72 1.07
N LEU A 129 6.04 -8.37 -0.04
CA LEU A 129 7.30 -8.11 -0.75
C LEU A 129 7.12 -7.03 -1.82
N THR A 130 8.15 -6.21 -2.07
CA THR A 130 8.13 -5.30 -3.23
C THR A 130 8.29 -6.05 -4.55
N ARG A 131 8.84 -7.27 -4.50
CA ARG A 131 9.14 -8.13 -5.66
C ARG A 131 10.01 -7.44 -6.71
N ASN A 132 10.89 -6.55 -6.29
CA ASN A 132 11.75 -5.74 -7.17
C ASN A 132 10.95 -4.98 -8.24
N ALA A 133 9.73 -4.56 -7.90
CA ALA A 133 8.88 -3.81 -8.82
C ALA A 133 9.47 -2.42 -9.14
N GLY A 134 10.37 -1.92 -8.27
CA GLY A 134 11.12 -0.70 -8.49
C GLY A 134 10.47 0.53 -7.85
N PRO A 135 11.26 1.58 -7.58
CA PRO A 135 10.76 2.82 -7.00
C PRO A 135 9.69 3.49 -7.87
N GLU A 136 9.84 3.47 -9.19
CA GLU A 136 8.88 4.07 -10.12
C GLU A 136 7.50 3.38 -10.13
N SER A 137 7.42 2.14 -9.64
CA SER A 137 6.14 1.45 -9.44
C SER A 137 5.64 1.52 -8.00
N ILE A 138 6.25 2.36 -7.16
CA ILE A 138 6.08 2.40 -5.70
C ILE A 138 6.18 1.03 -5.03
N GLY A 139 6.90 0.07 -5.60
CA GLY A 139 7.01 -1.30 -5.06
C GLY A 139 5.76 -2.16 -5.18
N LEU A 140 4.79 -1.80 -6.04
CA LEU A 140 3.52 -2.55 -6.21
C LEU A 140 3.39 -3.31 -7.52
N PHE A 141 3.85 -2.74 -8.63
CA PHE A 141 3.51 -3.24 -9.97
C PHE A 141 4.77 -3.42 -10.82
N PRO A 142 5.08 -4.64 -11.28
CA PRO A 142 6.16 -4.82 -12.25
C PRO A 142 5.84 -4.05 -13.54
N ILE A 143 6.62 -3.02 -13.84
CA ILE A 143 6.45 -2.17 -15.03
C ILE A 143 7.73 -2.11 -15.87
N ASP A 144 7.56 -1.89 -17.16
CA ASP A 144 8.63 -1.43 -18.03
C ASP A 144 8.85 0.07 -17.79
N ILE A 145 10.02 0.44 -17.28
CA ILE A 145 10.31 1.84 -16.88
C ILE A 145 10.34 2.83 -18.05
N ASN A 146 10.55 2.37 -19.28
CA ASN A 146 10.58 3.26 -20.45
C ASN A 146 9.18 3.59 -20.95
N THR A 147 8.24 2.66 -20.75
CA THR A 147 6.88 2.74 -21.31
C THR A 147 5.77 2.84 -20.27
N GLY A 148 6.07 2.62 -18.99
CA GLY A 148 5.11 2.55 -17.89
C GLY A 148 4.14 1.38 -17.97
N LYS A 149 4.33 0.48 -18.95
CA LYS A 149 3.40 -0.62 -19.19
C LYS A 149 3.66 -1.75 -18.21
N PRO A 150 2.63 -2.48 -17.78
CA PRO A 150 2.82 -3.70 -17.01
C PRO A 150 3.72 -4.68 -17.75
N LEU A 151 4.68 -5.27 -17.05
CA LEU A 151 5.48 -6.37 -17.59
C LEU A 151 4.59 -7.60 -17.82
N PRO A 152 4.89 -8.44 -18.84
CA PRO A 152 4.19 -9.70 -19.04
C PRO A 152 4.27 -10.58 -17.79
N GLY A 153 3.14 -11.15 -17.38
CA GLY A 153 3.10 -12.02 -16.20
C GLY A 153 1.70 -12.26 -15.68
N PRO A 154 1.57 -13.05 -14.60
CA PRO A 154 0.30 -13.18 -13.89
C PRO A 154 -0.13 -11.82 -13.34
N SER A 155 -1.44 -11.64 -13.19
CA SER A 155 -1.99 -10.46 -12.50
C SER A 155 -1.33 -10.29 -11.12
N PRO A 156 -0.88 -9.07 -10.75
CA PRO A 156 -0.24 -8.82 -9.46
C PRO A 156 -1.22 -8.94 -8.28
N ARG A 157 -2.53 -9.11 -8.53
CA ARG A 157 -3.58 -9.24 -7.52
C ARG A 157 -3.54 -8.15 -6.45
N THR A 158 -3.36 -6.91 -6.90
CA THR A 158 -3.06 -5.75 -6.07
C THR A 158 -4.02 -4.61 -6.36
N VAL A 159 -4.52 -3.99 -5.29
CA VAL A 159 -5.35 -2.79 -5.33
C VAL A 159 -4.73 -1.75 -4.40
N ALA A 160 -4.63 -0.51 -4.85
CA ALA A 160 -4.05 0.55 -4.04
C ALA A 160 -4.83 1.86 -4.14
N VAL A 161 -4.78 2.66 -3.08
CA VAL A 161 -5.15 4.07 -3.13
C VAL A 161 -3.86 4.87 -3.04
N GLU A 162 -3.47 5.46 -4.17
CA GLU A 162 -2.25 6.24 -4.28
C GLU A 162 -2.48 7.72 -3.98
N ILE A 163 -1.43 8.31 -3.42
CA ILE A 163 -1.20 9.73 -3.25
C ILE A 163 0.02 10.02 -4.11
N ASP A 164 -0.25 10.32 -5.38
CA ASP A 164 0.80 10.72 -6.29
C ASP A 164 1.06 12.21 -6.09
N THR A 165 2.28 12.53 -5.66
CA THR A 165 2.75 13.91 -5.56
C THR A 165 3.73 14.25 -6.67
N SER A 166 3.98 13.31 -7.59
CA SER A 166 4.93 13.45 -8.66
C SER A 166 4.58 14.62 -9.59
N ARG A 167 5.64 15.29 -10.04
CA ARG A 167 5.64 16.32 -11.08
C ARG A 167 6.69 16.01 -12.14
N GLU A 168 7.34 14.86 -12.02
CA GLU A 168 8.33 14.41 -12.99
C GLU A 168 7.62 13.98 -14.27
N GLN A 169 7.96 14.64 -15.37
CA GLN A 169 7.55 14.19 -16.69
C GLN A 169 8.37 12.96 -17.03
N ASN A 170 7.77 11.78 -16.87
CA ASN A 170 8.22 10.59 -17.57
C ASN A 170 7.38 10.42 -18.86
N ASN A 171 7.81 9.53 -19.75
CA ASN A 171 7.19 9.38 -21.07
C ASN A 171 5.80 8.70 -21.03
N TRP A 172 5.31 8.31 -19.85
CA TRP A 172 4.18 7.38 -19.73
C TRP A 172 3.13 7.77 -18.69
N ASP A 173 3.44 8.70 -17.79
CA ASP A 173 2.55 9.24 -16.76
C ASP A 173 2.12 10.65 -17.17
N PHE A 174 1.07 10.73 -18.00
CA PHE A 174 0.58 12.01 -18.52
C PHE A 174 -0.95 12.08 -18.46
N PRO A 175 -1.54 13.19 -17.94
CA PRO A 175 -0.88 14.41 -17.44
C PRO A 175 -0.33 14.29 -16.01
N VAL A 176 0.90 14.78 -15.81
CA VAL A 176 1.62 14.78 -14.52
C VAL A 176 1.08 15.86 -13.58
N LEU A 177 -0.03 15.56 -12.92
CA LEU A 177 -0.59 16.45 -11.90
C LEU A 177 -0.74 15.64 -10.61
N PRO A 178 -0.27 16.15 -9.46
CA PRO A 178 -0.50 15.50 -8.19
C PRO A 178 -1.98 15.14 -8.01
N HIS A 179 -2.24 13.90 -7.63
CA HIS A 179 -3.58 13.35 -7.63
C HIS A 179 -3.77 12.30 -6.53
N LEU A 180 -5.04 12.00 -6.27
CA LEU A 180 -5.40 10.75 -5.63
C LEU A 180 -5.89 9.78 -6.70
N GLY A 181 -5.43 8.54 -6.58
CA GLY A 181 -5.68 7.49 -7.53
C GLY A 181 -6.22 6.22 -6.87
N ILE A 182 -6.96 5.42 -7.63
CA ILE A 182 -7.29 4.04 -7.29
C ILE A 182 -6.66 3.16 -8.36
N ASP A 183 -5.69 2.37 -7.95
CA ASP A 183 -4.90 1.49 -8.80
C ASP A 183 -5.43 0.07 -8.69
N VAL A 184 -5.60 -0.58 -9.84
CA VAL A 184 -6.06 -1.96 -9.91
C VAL A 184 -5.16 -2.73 -10.85
N ASN A 185 -4.28 -3.52 -10.26
CA ASN A 185 -3.30 -4.37 -10.96
C ASN A 185 -2.36 -3.62 -11.93
N SER A 186 -2.23 -2.31 -11.79
CA SER A 186 -1.49 -1.42 -12.67
C SER A 186 -1.28 -0.11 -11.95
N LEU A 187 -0.13 0.54 -12.16
CA LEU A 187 0.15 1.89 -11.66
C LEU A 187 -0.76 2.94 -12.32
N LYS A 188 -1.32 2.64 -13.48
CA LYS A 188 -2.34 3.50 -14.10
C LYS A 188 -3.67 3.37 -13.35
N SER A 189 -3.99 4.39 -12.56
CA SER A 189 -5.26 4.57 -11.86
C SER A 189 -6.49 4.33 -12.75
N VAL A 190 -7.43 3.52 -12.26
CA VAL A 190 -8.76 3.34 -12.88
C VAL A 190 -9.72 4.47 -12.49
N LYS A 191 -9.39 5.22 -11.44
CA LYS A 191 -10.14 6.39 -10.99
C LYS A 191 -9.18 7.41 -10.39
N VAL A 192 -9.25 8.65 -10.87
CA VAL A 192 -8.38 9.76 -10.45
C VAL A 192 -9.19 11.01 -10.10
N ASP A 193 -8.68 11.82 -9.18
CA ASP A 193 -9.08 13.22 -8.97
C ASP A 193 -7.90 14.06 -8.49
N TYR A 194 -7.75 15.25 -9.06
CA TYR A 194 -6.52 16.03 -8.99
C TYR A 194 -6.46 16.93 -7.74
N LEU A 195 -5.25 17.07 -7.19
CA LEU A 195 -4.95 17.97 -6.08
C LEU A 195 -4.79 19.41 -6.62
N TRP A 196 -5.92 20.12 -6.76
CA TRP A 196 -6.06 21.49 -7.29
C TRP A 196 -5.03 22.52 -6.80
N ASN A 197 -4.57 22.43 -5.55
CA ASN A 197 -3.44 23.20 -5.04
C ASN A 197 -2.29 22.24 -4.70
N GLN A 198 -1.40 22.09 -5.66
CA GLN A 198 -0.35 21.06 -5.72
C GLN A 198 0.74 21.18 -4.62
N THR A 199 0.67 22.20 -3.75
CA THR A 199 1.54 22.35 -2.55
C THR A 199 0.75 22.22 -1.24
N ALA A 200 -0.58 22.12 -1.31
CA ALA A 200 -1.45 22.11 -0.15
C ALA A 200 -1.42 20.82 0.66
N PHE A 201 -0.61 19.83 0.27
CA PHE A 201 -0.47 18.53 0.94
C PHE A 201 0.97 18.20 1.34
N VAL A 202 1.93 19.07 0.99
CA VAL A 202 3.35 18.90 1.30
C VAL A 202 3.73 19.73 2.52
N ARG A 203 4.67 19.23 3.33
CA ARG A 203 5.15 19.79 4.61
C ARG A 203 4.02 20.06 5.61
N ARG A 204 3.04 19.16 5.64
CA ARG A 204 1.92 19.20 6.57
C ARG A 204 1.36 17.81 6.76
N LYS A 205 0.75 17.60 7.93
CA LYS A 205 0.02 16.37 8.21
C LYS A 205 -1.29 16.37 7.43
N VAL A 206 -1.50 15.31 6.65
CA VAL A 206 -2.74 15.07 5.92
C VAL A 206 -3.32 13.74 6.39
N GLY A 207 -4.59 13.77 6.78
CA GLY A 207 -5.36 12.61 7.15
C GLY A 207 -6.10 12.03 5.95
N TYR A 208 -6.02 10.72 5.77
CA TYR A 208 -6.71 9.98 4.73
C TYR A 208 -7.65 8.97 5.36
N PHE A 209 -8.80 8.77 4.73
CA PHE A 209 -9.77 7.73 5.06
C PHE A 209 -10.07 6.95 3.80
N VAL A 210 -9.86 5.64 3.80
CA VAL A 210 -10.28 4.75 2.71
C VAL A 210 -11.29 3.76 3.26
N ASP A 211 -12.50 3.81 2.72
CA ASP A 211 -13.60 2.94 3.11
C ASP A 211 -14.00 2.08 1.92
N TYR A 212 -14.20 0.80 2.17
CA TYR A 212 -14.80 -0.12 1.22
C TYR A 212 -16.03 -0.76 1.83
N ASP A 213 -17.17 -0.59 1.16
CA ASP A 213 -18.39 -1.31 1.48
C ASP A 213 -18.58 -2.48 0.50
N ALA A 214 -18.36 -3.69 0.99
CA ALA A 214 -18.50 -4.91 0.20
C ALA A 214 -19.96 -5.22 -0.18
N LYS A 215 -20.95 -4.69 0.53
CA LYS A 215 -22.37 -4.92 0.20
C LYS A 215 -22.81 -4.06 -1.00
N THR A 216 -22.32 -2.84 -1.07
CA THR A 216 -22.62 -1.91 -2.16
C THR A 216 -21.55 -1.88 -3.25
N GLU A 217 -20.41 -2.56 -3.04
CA GLU A 217 -19.26 -2.58 -3.94
C GLU A 217 -18.75 -1.16 -4.23
N VAL A 218 -18.63 -0.33 -3.19
CA VAL A 218 -18.19 1.06 -3.30
C VAL A 218 -16.91 1.29 -2.50
N MET A 219 -15.88 1.84 -3.15
CA MET A 219 -14.70 2.39 -2.50
C MET A 219 -14.81 3.91 -2.42
N GLN A 220 -14.50 4.50 -1.26
CA GLN A 220 -14.46 5.93 -1.04
C GLN A 220 -13.15 6.36 -0.42
N VAL A 221 -12.65 7.51 -0.86
CA VAL A 221 -11.45 8.14 -0.30
C VAL A 221 -11.81 9.53 0.18
N ARG A 222 -11.49 9.84 1.43
CA ARG A 222 -11.68 11.17 2.02
C ARG A 222 -10.37 11.73 2.53
N VAL A 223 -10.23 13.05 2.47
CA VAL A 223 -9.00 13.77 2.82
C VAL A 223 -9.31 14.84 3.85
N GLN A 224 -8.46 14.96 4.87
CA GLN A 224 -8.53 15.97 5.91
C GLN A 224 -7.17 16.67 6.01
N ASN A 225 -7.14 17.99 5.88
CA ASN A 225 -5.95 18.75 6.28
C ASN A 225 -5.89 18.77 7.82
N ILE A 226 -4.80 18.25 8.38
CA ILE A 226 -4.60 18.19 9.83
C ILE A 226 -3.68 19.35 10.22
N THR A 227 -4.24 20.37 10.86
CA THR A 227 -3.42 21.38 11.54
C THR A 227 -2.57 20.70 12.62
N SER A 228 -1.46 21.31 13.02
CA SER A 228 -0.43 20.70 13.89
C SER A 228 -0.94 20.01 15.17
N ASN A 229 -2.12 20.38 15.67
CA ASN A 229 -2.78 19.81 16.86
C ASN A 229 -4.10 19.04 16.55
N GLY A 230 -4.49 18.92 15.29
CA GLY A 230 -5.73 18.27 14.87
C GLY A 230 -5.67 16.74 15.00
N LYS A 231 -6.76 16.13 15.45
CA LYS A 231 -6.96 14.68 15.39
C LYS A 231 -7.66 14.29 14.09
N LEU A 232 -7.43 13.06 13.63
CA LEU A 232 -8.24 12.46 12.56
C LEU A 232 -9.72 12.52 12.95
N ASN A 233 -10.53 13.12 12.09
CA ASN A 233 -11.98 13.17 12.22
C ASN A 233 -12.62 13.09 10.84
N LYS A 234 -13.19 11.93 10.53
CA LYS A 234 -13.83 11.67 9.24
C LYS A 234 -14.96 12.67 8.92
N ARG A 235 -15.66 13.20 9.92
CA ARG A 235 -16.72 14.22 9.71
C ARG A 235 -16.16 15.54 9.18
N ASN A 236 -14.91 15.86 9.51
CA ASN A 236 -14.21 17.05 9.06
C ASN A 236 -13.40 16.81 7.77
N SER A 237 -13.46 15.61 7.20
CA SER A 237 -12.79 15.27 5.96
C SER A 237 -13.68 15.59 4.75
N LYS A 238 -13.06 15.96 3.62
CA LYS A 238 -13.71 16.13 2.32
C LYS A 238 -13.74 14.79 1.59
N LEU A 239 -14.90 14.38 1.07
CA LEU A 239 -14.98 13.26 0.12
C LEU A 239 -14.23 13.65 -1.16
N TRP A 240 -13.26 12.83 -1.54
CA TRP A 240 -12.38 13.11 -2.68
C TRP A 240 -12.65 12.14 -3.83
N LEU A 241 -12.60 10.84 -3.57
CA LEU A 241 -12.91 9.82 -4.57
C LEU A 241 -14.11 8.97 -4.15
N THR A 242 -14.87 8.55 -5.15
CA THR A 242 -15.85 7.46 -5.04
C THR A 242 -15.72 6.61 -6.29
N TYR A 243 -15.58 5.30 -6.10
CA TYR A 243 -15.50 4.32 -7.16
C TYR A 243 -16.57 3.23 -6.93
N PRO A 244 -17.72 3.34 -7.61
CA PRO A 244 -18.83 2.40 -7.46
C PRO A 244 -18.65 1.16 -8.35
N LYS A 245 -19.43 0.11 -8.07
CA LYS A 245 -19.43 -1.16 -8.83
C LYS A 245 -18.05 -1.83 -8.84
N PHE A 246 -17.32 -1.70 -7.74
CA PHE A 246 -15.99 -2.24 -7.55
C PHE A 246 -16.05 -3.50 -6.67
N LYS A 247 -16.08 -4.67 -7.32
CA LYS A 247 -16.08 -5.95 -6.62
C LYS A 247 -14.64 -6.35 -6.30
N LEU A 248 -14.20 -6.09 -5.07
CA LEU A 248 -12.80 -6.26 -4.64
C LEU A 248 -12.29 -7.69 -4.86
N SER A 249 -13.14 -8.71 -4.68
CA SER A 249 -12.78 -10.13 -4.85
C SER A 249 -12.30 -10.49 -6.26
N ASP A 250 -12.65 -9.69 -7.26
CA ASP A 250 -12.23 -9.94 -8.64
C ASP A 250 -10.75 -9.54 -8.86
N HIS A 251 -10.19 -8.74 -7.94
CA HIS A 251 -8.89 -8.11 -8.09
C HIS A 251 -7.84 -8.58 -7.09
N VAL A 252 -8.24 -9.10 -5.93
CA VAL A 252 -7.32 -9.51 -4.85
C VAL A 252 -7.53 -10.97 -4.44
N ASN A 253 -6.58 -11.51 -3.67
CA ASN A 253 -6.70 -12.86 -3.11
C ASN A 253 -7.69 -12.89 -1.94
N GLU A 254 -8.27 -14.06 -1.67
CA GLU A 254 -9.17 -14.29 -0.52
C GLU A 254 -8.52 -13.81 0.78
N TYR A 255 -7.26 -14.17 0.96
CA TYR A 255 -6.38 -13.65 2.01
C TYR A 255 -5.34 -12.74 1.38
N SER A 256 -5.31 -11.48 1.81
CA SER A 256 -4.41 -10.45 1.29
C SER A 256 -3.73 -9.69 2.42
N ILE A 257 -2.58 -9.09 2.13
CA ILE A 257 -1.82 -8.24 3.04
C ILE A 257 -2.27 -6.79 2.84
N VAL A 258 -2.44 -6.07 3.95
CA VAL A 258 -2.75 -4.63 3.96
C VAL A 258 -1.58 -3.84 4.53
N GLY A 259 -1.30 -2.68 3.96
CA GLY A 259 -0.18 -1.86 4.38
C GLY A 259 0.02 -0.65 3.51
N PHE A 260 1.24 -0.13 3.54
CA PHE A 260 1.68 1.01 2.75
C PHE A 260 2.76 0.60 1.75
N SER A 261 2.83 1.35 0.66
CA SER A 261 3.86 1.23 -0.37
C SER A 261 4.30 2.62 -0.78
N SER A 262 5.59 2.84 -1.03
CA SER A 262 6.08 4.14 -1.42
C SER A 262 7.40 4.09 -2.18
N ARG A 263 7.62 5.08 -3.05
CA ARG A 263 8.93 5.50 -3.52
C ARG A 263 9.53 6.45 -2.48
N VAL A 264 10.47 5.97 -1.68
CA VAL A 264 11.04 6.78 -0.59
C VAL A 264 12.18 7.66 -1.11
N PRO A 265 12.29 8.92 -0.65
CA PRO A 265 13.34 9.83 -1.07
C PRO A 265 14.68 9.47 -0.41
N VAL A 266 15.76 10.00 -1.01
CA VAL A 266 17.03 10.14 -0.30
C VAL A 266 16.82 11.06 0.91
N THR A 267 17.37 10.75 2.08
CA THR A 267 17.08 11.52 3.32
C THR A 267 17.38 13.01 3.18
N ASP A 268 18.47 13.38 2.48
CA ASP A 268 18.83 14.78 2.19
C ASP A 268 17.86 15.50 1.22
N ASP A 269 16.99 14.76 0.53
CA ASP A 269 15.90 15.32 -0.28
C ASP A 269 14.61 15.50 0.52
N GLY A 270 14.45 14.78 1.63
CA GLY A 270 13.27 14.84 2.48
C GLY A 270 12.90 13.49 3.09
N THR A 271 11.75 13.44 3.76
CA THR A 271 11.22 12.22 4.40
C THR A 271 9.71 12.13 4.24
N TYR A 272 9.16 10.92 4.18
CA TYR A 272 7.71 10.71 4.34
C TYR A 272 7.43 10.13 5.72
N ASP A 273 6.53 10.75 6.48
CA ASP A 273 6.29 10.37 7.86
C ASP A 273 4.87 9.83 8.04
N LEU A 274 4.73 8.61 8.53
CA LEU A 274 3.45 8.01 8.92
C LEU A 274 3.22 8.22 10.42
N TYR A 275 2.27 9.09 10.77
CA TYR A 275 1.97 9.50 12.16
C TYR A 275 0.89 8.67 12.84
N ALA A 276 0.00 8.06 12.08
CA ALA A 276 -1.06 7.21 12.62
C ALA A 276 -1.55 6.24 11.54
N TRP A 277 -2.00 5.07 11.97
CA TRP A 277 -2.69 4.11 11.12
C TRP A 277 -3.72 3.34 11.94
N ASN A 278 -4.99 3.39 11.51
CA ASN A 278 -6.05 2.54 12.00
C ASN A 278 -6.63 1.75 10.83
N PHE A 279 -6.91 0.47 11.05
CA PHE A 279 -7.55 -0.39 10.06
C PHE A 279 -8.54 -1.30 10.77
N GLU A 280 -9.77 -1.36 10.29
CA GLU A 280 -10.77 -2.28 10.80
C GLU A 280 -11.54 -2.96 9.69
N THR A 281 -11.92 -4.21 9.93
CA THR A 281 -12.75 -4.99 9.00
C THR A 281 -14.12 -5.30 9.60
N LYS A 282 -15.07 -5.65 8.74
CA LYS A 282 -16.35 -6.20 9.12
C LYS A 282 -16.85 -7.14 8.02
N GLU A 283 -17.06 -8.40 8.37
CA GLU A 283 -17.68 -9.35 7.44
C GLU A 283 -19.17 -9.04 7.27
N VAL A 284 -19.64 -9.10 6.03
CA VAL A 284 -21.02 -8.81 5.63
C VAL A 284 -21.51 -9.86 4.64
N LEU A 285 -22.82 -10.07 4.64
CA LEU A 285 -23.51 -10.85 3.62
C LEU A 285 -23.82 -9.95 2.42
N THR A 286 -23.35 -10.32 1.24
CA THR A 286 -23.54 -9.59 -0.02
C THR A 286 -24.63 -10.25 -0.88
N ASN A 287 -24.99 -9.60 -1.98
CA ASN A 287 -26.03 -10.09 -2.89
C ASN A 287 -25.52 -11.17 -3.87
N LYS A 288 -24.20 -11.29 -4.06
CA LYS A 288 -23.56 -12.14 -5.07
C LYS A 288 -22.52 -13.05 -4.41
N MET A 289 -22.20 -14.17 -5.06
CA MET A 289 -21.09 -15.01 -4.60
C MET A 289 -19.74 -14.44 -5.05
N HIS A 290 -18.70 -14.77 -4.28
CA HIS A 290 -17.31 -14.39 -4.52
C HIS A 290 -16.47 -15.58 -4.99
#